data_AF-A0A4Y1REQ9-F1
#
_entry.id   AF-A0A4Y1REQ9-F1
#
_cell.length_a   1.000
_cell.length_b   1.000
_cell.length_c   1.000
_cell.angle_alpha   90.00
_cell.angle_beta   90.00
_cell.angle_gamma   90.00
#
_symmetry.space_group_name_H-M   'P 1'
#
loop_
_entity.id
_entity.type
_entity.pdbx_description
1 polymer ?
#
loop_
_entity_poly.entity_id
_entity_poly.type
_entity_poly.pdbx_seq_one_letter_code
_entity_poly.pdbx_strand_id
1 'polypeptide(L)'
;MDSQEVSEKGNMAYLILRCSLAIVLPIVAIFALSLLVGFVAIFVANSSVPSPISVSSQCRIVSSSVDLKSSKVCELGLFNYKAKHVFYPFEGRRFRCRYDYYWASIFKVEYKDQSSGQTHLALAEAPNEALPLDCRPNFGAAWLTKDKFKVNETYDCWYTYGISKVKKVQAIQYGDGSISIYS
;
A
#
# COMPACT_ATOMS: atom_id res chain seq x y z
N MET A 1 -71.35 -10.14 -32.80
CA MET A 1 -71.24 -8.91 -32.00
C MET A 1 -69.82 -8.92 -31.43
N ASP A 2 -68.80 -8.86 -32.30
CA ASP A 2 -67.44 -9.33 -31.98
C ASP A 2 -66.31 -8.40 -32.49
N SER A 3 -66.64 -7.31 -33.18
CA SER A 3 -65.63 -6.42 -33.78
C SER A 3 -65.14 -5.30 -32.85
N GLN A 4 -65.74 -5.11 -31.67
CA GLN A 4 -65.39 -4.02 -30.76
C GLN A 4 -64.35 -4.42 -29.70
N GLU A 5 -64.26 -5.71 -29.32
CA GLU A 5 -63.31 -6.20 -28.29
C GLU A 5 -61.84 -6.26 -28.75
N VAL A 6 -61.58 -6.35 -30.05
CA VAL A 6 -60.21 -6.51 -30.59
C VAL A 6 -59.45 -5.18 -30.60
N SER A 7 -60.14 -4.05 -30.81
CA SER A 7 -59.55 -2.71 -30.85
C SER A 7 -59.15 -2.21 -29.45
N GLU A 8 -59.95 -2.52 -28.43
CA GLU A 8 -59.72 -2.11 -27.05
C GLU A 8 -58.49 -2.82 -26.41
N LYS A 9 -58.30 -4.12 -26.71
CA LYS A 9 -57.14 -4.89 -26.24
C LYS A 9 -55.82 -4.37 -26.80
N GLY A 10 -55.79 -3.94 -28.07
CA GLY A 10 -54.59 -3.39 -28.70
C GLY A 10 -54.18 -2.03 -28.11
N ASN A 11 -55.16 -1.17 -27.82
CA ASN A 11 -54.92 0.12 -27.19
C ASN A 11 -54.46 -0.03 -25.73
N MET A 12 -55.06 -0.96 -24.97
CA MET A 12 -54.60 -1.25 -23.60
C MET A 12 -53.19 -1.85 -23.56
N ALA A 13 -52.86 -2.77 -24.47
CA ALA A 13 -51.51 -3.33 -24.57
C ALA A 13 -50.47 -2.25 -24.92
N TYR A 14 -50.80 -1.32 -25.82
CA TYR A 14 -49.94 -0.19 -26.16
C TYR A 14 -49.75 0.78 -24.99
N LEU A 15 -50.81 1.08 -24.23
CA LEU A 15 -50.73 1.91 -23.02
C LEU A 15 -49.88 1.25 -21.93
N ILE A 16 -50.04 -0.06 -21.71
CA ILE A 16 -49.21 -0.83 -20.76
C ILE A 16 -47.74 -0.82 -21.21
N LEU A 17 -47.47 -1.05 -22.50
CA LEU A 17 -46.11 -1.01 -23.05
C LEU A 17 -45.48 0.37 -22.91
N ARG A 18 -46.26 1.44 -23.14
CA ARG A 18 -45.79 2.82 -23.00
C ARG A 18 -45.48 3.19 -21.55
N CYS A 19 -46.34 2.79 -20.62
CA CYS A 19 -46.13 2.99 -19.19
C CYS A 19 -44.94 2.16 -18.67
N SER A 20 -44.79 0.91 -19.12
CA SER A 20 -43.66 0.08 -18.71
C SER A 20 -42.34 0.64 -19.24
N LEU A 21 -42.29 1.11 -20.50
CA LEU A 21 -41.11 1.79 -21.03
C LEU A 21 -40.79 3.07 -20.24
N ALA A 22 -41.80 3.88 -19.93
CA ALA A 22 -41.64 5.13 -19.18
C ALA A 22 -41.14 4.91 -17.74
N ILE A 23 -41.38 3.74 -17.16
CA ILE A 23 -40.89 3.38 -15.80
C ILE A 23 -39.53 2.67 -15.88
N VAL A 24 -39.33 1.76 -16.82
CA VAL A 24 -38.11 0.96 -16.92
C VAL A 24 -36.93 1.79 -17.41
N LEU A 25 -37.13 2.68 -18.39
CA LEU A 25 -36.06 3.52 -18.93
C LEU A 25 -35.37 4.41 -17.88
N PRO A 26 -36.07 5.16 -17.01
CA PRO A 26 -35.40 5.96 -15.99
C PRO A 26 -34.69 5.10 -14.95
N ILE A 27 -35.24 3.92 -14.59
CA ILE A 27 -34.58 2.99 -13.67
C ILE A 27 -33.24 2.54 -14.28
N VAL A 28 -33.24 2.07 -15.53
CA VAL A 28 -32.03 1.63 -16.22
C VAL A 28 -31.02 2.78 -16.36
N ALA A 29 -31.48 4.00 -16.65
CA ALA A 29 -30.62 5.18 -16.75
C ALA A 29 -29.95 5.51 -15.40
N ILE A 30 -30.68 5.45 -14.29
CA ILE A 30 -30.13 5.69 -12.94
C ILE A 30 -29.09 4.63 -12.58
N PHE A 31 -29.35 3.35 -12.87
CA PHE A 31 -28.38 2.28 -12.66
C PHE A 31 -27.12 2.49 -13.52
N ALA A 32 -27.27 2.84 -14.80
CA ALA A 32 -26.14 3.10 -15.68
C ALA A 32 -25.30 4.30 -15.22
N LEU A 33 -25.94 5.40 -14.80
CA LEU A 33 -25.26 6.56 -14.24
C LEU A 33 -24.50 6.21 -12.95
N SER A 34 -25.11 5.41 -12.06
CA SER A 34 -24.46 4.95 -10.83
C SER A 34 -23.22 4.10 -11.11
N LEU A 35 -23.31 3.21 -12.11
CA LEU A 35 -22.18 2.42 -12.57
C LEU A 35 -21.07 3.30 -13.16
N LEU A 36 -21.42 4.27 -14.02
CA LEU A 36 -20.46 5.21 -14.61
C LEU A 36 -19.72 6.01 -13.54
N VAL A 37 -20.43 6.54 -12.54
CA VAL A 37 -19.81 7.25 -11.41
C VAL A 37 -18.86 6.32 -10.63
N GLY A 38 -19.27 5.08 -10.37
CA GLY A 38 -18.43 4.07 -9.73
C GLY A 38 -17.16 3.77 -10.54
N PHE A 39 -17.27 3.60 -11.85
CA PHE A 39 -16.12 3.40 -12.73
C PHE A 39 -15.18 4.61 -12.72
N VAL A 40 -15.70 5.84 -12.84
CA VAL A 40 -14.89 7.07 -12.77
C VAL A 40 -14.17 7.16 -11.43
N ALA A 41 -14.84 6.88 -10.31
CA ALA A 41 -14.21 6.89 -8.99
C ALA A 41 -13.04 5.88 -8.88
N ILE A 42 -13.21 4.67 -9.44
CA ILE A 42 -12.15 3.65 -9.50
C ILE A 42 -10.98 4.12 -10.38
N PHE A 43 -11.27 4.72 -11.55
CA PHE A 43 -10.23 5.23 -12.44
C PHE A 43 -9.46 6.39 -11.81
N VAL A 44 -10.14 7.32 -11.14
CA VAL A 44 -9.49 8.44 -10.43
C VAL A 44 -8.63 7.93 -9.27
N ALA A 45 -9.13 6.96 -8.50
CA ALA A 45 -8.35 6.33 -7.43
C ALA A 45 -7.09 5.65 -7.97
N ASN A 46 -7.19 4.94 -9.10
CA ASN A 46 -6.05 4.24 -9.71
C ASN A 46 -5.08 5.16 -10.47
N SER A 47 -5.55 6.33 -10.93
CA SER A 47 -4.71 7.32 -11.63
C SER A 47 -3.85 8.15 -10.67
N SER A 48 -4.16 8.12 -9.36
CA SER A 48 -3.45 8.87 -8.31
C SER A 48 -2.13 8.25 -7.86
N VAL A 49 -1.72 7.10 -8.43
CA VAL A 49 -0.45 6.45 -8.11
C VAL A 49 0.58 6.87 -9.15
N PRO A 50 1.36 7.95 -8.95
CA PRO A 50 2.50 8.24 -9.79
C PRO A 50 3.43 7.03 -9.77
N SER A 51 3.88 6.63 -10.96
CA SER A 51 4.83 5.52 -11.07
C SER A 51 6.09 5.89 -10.29
N PRO A 52 6.68 4.95 -9.53
CA PRO A 52 7.91 5.21 -8.79
C PRO A 52 9.02 5.60 -9.76
N ILE A 53 9.56 6.81 -9.65
CA ILE A 53 10.70 7.27 -10.45
C ILE A 53 11.96 7.00 -9.63
N SER A 54 12.80 6.06 -10.07
CA SER A 54 14.08 5.75 -9.46
C SER A 54 15.22 6.51 -10.16
N VAL A 55 15.97 7.32 -9.42
CA VAL A 55 17.08 8.13 -9.90
C VAL A 55 18.35 7.74 -9.14
N SER A 56 19.45 7.49 -9.86
CA SER A 56 20.76 7.25 -9.27
C SER A 56 21.34 8.54 -8.67
N SER A 57 21.95 8.46 -7.49
CA SER A 57 22.60 9.56 -6.78
C SER A 57 23.75 9.04 -5.92
N GLN A 58 24.49 9.96 -5.29
CA GLN A 58 25.50 9.64 -4.30
C GLN A 58 25.01 10.03 -2.91
N CYS A 59 25.11 9.10 -1.96
CA CYS A 59 24.69 9.28 -0.59
C CYS A 59 25.89 9.14 0.35
N ARG A 60 26.05 10.09 1.26
CA ARG A 60 27.06 10.05 2.32
C ARG A 60 26.44 9.56 3.61
N ILE A 61 27.08 8.63 4.30
CA ILE A 61 26.61 8.20 5.62
C ILE A 61 27.16 9.15 6.68
N VAL A 62 26.29 9.84 7.41
CA VAL A 62 26.64 10.82 8.45
C VAL A 62 26.81 10.14 9.80
N SER A 63 26.01 9.12 10.09
CA SER A 63 26.13 8.33 11.33
C SER A 63 25.54 6.95 11.14
N SER A 64 26.01 5.98 11.93
CA SER A 64 25.53 4.60 11.93
C SER A 64 25.33 4.10 13.37
N SER A 65 24.24 3.41 13.66
CA SER A 65 23.96 2.80 14.97
C SER A 65 23.22 1.46 14.82
N VAL A 66 23.10 0.71 15.91
CA VAL A 66 22.19 -0.45 16.02
C VAL A 66 21.14 -0.10 17.05
N ASP A 67 19.89 -0.39 16.76
CA ASP A 67 18.76 -0.09 17.65
C ASP A 67 17.71 -1.20 17.61
N LEU A 68 16.85 -1.23 18.62
CA LEU A 68 15.71 -2.14 18.71
C LEU A 68 14.46 -1.44 18.18
N LYS A 69 13.94 -1.92 17.05
CA LYS A 69 12.74 -1.41 16.41
C LYS A 69 11.53 -2.26 16.75
N SER A 70 10.36 -1.63 16.74
CA SER A 70 9.08 -2.31 16.85
C SER A 70 8.24 -2.04 15.62
N SER A 71 7.55 -3.06 15.11
CA SER A 71 6.55 -2.90 14.08
C SER A 71 5.28 -3.65 14.44
N LYS A 72 4.14 -3.02 14.16
CA LYS A 72 2.83 -3.64 14.39
C LYS A 72 2.51 -4.58 13.22
N VAL A 73 2.59 -5.87 13.48
CA VAL A 73 2.21 -6.91 12.52
C VAL A 73 0.78 -7.33 12.82
N CYS A 74 -0.10 -7.23 11.82
CA CYS A 74 -1.47 -7.70 11.91
C CYS A 74 -1.63 -8.97 11.07
N GLU A 75 -1.96 -10.09 11.70
CA GLU A 75 -2.29 -11.32 11.00
C GLU A 75 -3.66 -11.14 10.30
N LEU A 76 -3.66 -11.18 8.97
CA LEU A 76 -4.87 -11.29 8.16
C LEU A 76 -5.49 -12.67 8.41
N GLY A 77 -6.31 -12.79 9.45
CA GLY A 77 -6.91 -14.07 9.83
C GLY A 77 -7.90 -14.57 8.79
N LEU A 78 -7.57 -15.67 8.11
CA LEU A 78 -8.58 -16.62 7.65
C LEU A 78 -8.87 -17.56 8.83
N PHE A 79 -10.10 -17.56 9.33
CA PHE A 79 -10.54 -18.28 10.53
C PHE A 79 -9.99 -19.71 10.60
N ASN A 80 -9.09 -19.98 11.55
CA ASN A 80 -8.56 -21.33 11.79
C ASN A 80 -9.15 -21.88 13.10
N TYR A 81 -10.14 -22.77 12.98
CA TYR A 81 -10.98 -23.32 14.06
C TYR A 81 -10.30 -24.42 14.90
N LYS A 82 -8.98 -24.61 14.76
CA LYS A 82 -8.24 -25.71 15.38
C LYS A 82 -7.07 -25.30 16.30
N ALA A 83 -7.09 -24.11 16.91
CA ALA A 83 -6.08 -23.75 17.89
C ALA A 83 -6.54 -24.09 19.33
N LYS A 84 -6.05 -25.22 19.86
CA LYS A 84 -6.20 -25.62 21.27
C LYS A 84 -5.18 -24.82 22.10
N HIS A 85 -5.68 -23.97 22.99
CA HIS A 85 -4.96 -23.21 24.03
C HIS A 85 -3.98 -22.12 23.58
N VAL A 86 -4.46 -20.87 23.52
CA VAL A 86 -3.59 -19.71 23.76
C VAL A 86 -4.41 -18.63 24.49
N PHE A 87 -4.01 -18.35 25.74
CA PHE A 87 -4.55 -17.29 26.57
C PHE A 87 -4.10 -15.91 26.03
N TYR A 88 -4.98 -15.16 25.35
CA TYR A 88 -4.83 -13.72 25.14
C TYR A 88 -6.22 -13.06 24.99
N PRO A 89 -6.40 -11.81 25.44
CA PRO A 89 -7.72 -11.18 25.59
C PRO A 89 -8.40 -10.96 24.24
N PHE A 90 -9.66 -11.38 24.19
CA PHE A 90 -10.53 -11.41 23.03
C PHE A 90 -11.19 -10.04 22.82
N GLU A 91 -10.45 -9.05 22.31
CA GLU A 91 -11.03 -7.75 21.96
C GLU A 91 -11.38 -7.66 20.46
N GLY A 92 -12.57 -8.16 20.14
CA GLY A 92 -13.60 -7.45 19.37
C GLY A 92 -13.36 -6.93 17.93
N ARG A 93 -12.19 -7.09 17.29
CA ARG A 93 -12.00 -6.70 15.88
C ARG A 93 -11.22 -7.78 15.12
N ARG A 94 -11.63 -8.02 13.86
CA ARG A 94 -11.31 -9.20 13.03
C ARG A 94 -9.83 -9.42 12.64
N PHE A 95 -8.88 -8.72 13.27
CA PHE A 95 -7.45 -8.84 12.99
C PHE A 95 -6.65 -8.89 14.29
N ARG A 96 -5.87 -9.97 14.49
CA ARG A 96 -4.94 -10.08 15.62
C ARG A 96 -3.68 -9.30 15.27
N CYS A 97 -3.45 -8.18 15.94
CA CYS A 97 -2.22 -7.41 15.78
C CYS A 97 -1.30 -7.62 16.99
N ARG A 98 -0.02 -7.83 16.73
CA ARG A 98 1.03 -7.89 17.75
C ARG A 98 2.17 -6.95 17.38
N TYR A 99 2.92 -6.51 18.39
CA TYR A 99 4.16 -5.77 18.18
C TYR A 99 5.32 -6.75 18.13
N ASP A 100 6.00 -6.78 16.99
CA ASP A 100 7.21 -7.57 16.82
C ASP A 100 8.42 -6.65 17.00
N TYR A 101 9.35 -7.07 17.85
CA TYR A 101 10.61 -6.37 18.11
C TYR A 101 11.76 -7.00 17.33
N TYR A 102 12.60 -6.18 16.69
CA TYR A 102 13.73 -6.64 15.89
C TYR A 102 14.91 -5.69 16.00
N TRP A 103 16.12 -6.26 15.91
CA TRP A 103 17.34 -5.46 15.82
C TRP A 103 17.50 -4.93 14.40
N ALA A 104 17.81 -3.64 14.28
CA ALA A 104 18.06 -3.00 13.00
C ALA A 104 19.31 -2.12 13.06
N SER A 105 20.02 -2.09 11.95
CA SER A 105 21.10 -1.14 11.71
C SER A 105 20.47 0.13 11.20
N ILE A 106 20.74 1.26 11.86
CA ILE A 106 20.24 2.57 11.48
C ILE A 106 21.38 3.37 10.88
N PHE A 107 21.14 3.97 9.71
CA PHE A 107 22.09 4.89 9.08
C PHE A 107 21.42 6.24 8.86
N LYS A 108 22.08 7.30 9.29
CA LYS A 108 21.70 8.65 8.89
C LYS A 108 22.46 8.95 7.61
N VAL A 109 21.75 9.17 6.53
CA VAL A 109 22.32 9.45 5.22
C VAL A 109 22.06 10.88 4.81
N GLU A 110 23.03 11.46 4.14
CA GLU A 110 22.96 12.74 3.49
C GLU A 110 23.01 12.50 1.99
N TYR A 111 22.07 13.09 1.26
CA TYR A 111 22.00 12.94 -0.18
C TYR A 111 21.67 14.28 -0.82
N LYS A 112 22.12 14.46 -2.06
CA LYS A 112 21.80 15.63 -2.86
C LYS A 112 20.60 15.31 -3.74
N ASP A 113 19.53 16.09 -3.59
CA ASP A 113 18.41 16.02 -4.50
C ASP A 113 18.83 16.61 -5.86
N GLN A 114 18.61 15.85 -6.92
CA GLN A 114 18.97 16.25 -8.28
C GLN A 114 18.05 17.36 -8.81
N SER A 115 16.81 17.43 -8.34
CA SER A 115 15.81 18.39 -8.84
C SER A 115 15.99 19.79 -8.23
N SER A 116 16.21 19.85 -6.92
CA SER A 116 16.42 21.11 -6.19
C SER A 116 17.90 21.49 -6.04
N GLY A 117 18.82 20.55 -6.22
CA GLY A 117 20.24 20.73 -5.91
C GLY A 117 20.53 20.85 -4.41
N GLN A 118 19.50 20.70 -3.55
CA GLN A 118 19.60 20.85 -2.11
C GLN A 118 20.05 19.54 -1.46
N THR A 119 20.80 19.67 -0.37
CA THR A 119 21.22 18.53 0.44
C THR A 119 20.16 18.20 1.49
N HIS A 120 19.74 16.94 1.55
CA HIS A 120 18.75 16.43 2.48
C HIS A 120 19.32 15.32 3.36
N LEU A 121 18.72 15.15 4.54
CA LEU A 121 19.06 14.10 5.49
C LEU A 121 17.91 13.09 5.58
N ALA A 122 18.23 11.81 5.54
CA ALA A 122 17.28 10.71 5.67
C ALA A 122 17.78 9.62 6.62
N LEU A 123 16.87 8.75 7.07
CA LEU A 123 17.17 7.60 7.93
C LEU A 123 16.96 6.28 7.17
N ALA A 124 18.00 5.47 7.14
CA ALA A 124 18.02 4.12 6.61
C ALA A 124 17.87 3.11 7.74
N GLU A 125 17.08 2.06 7.50
CA GLU A 125 16.98 0.93 8.42
C GLU A 125 17.28 -0.38 7.67
N ALA A 126 18.10 -1.23 8.27
CA ALA A 126 18.45 -2.55 7.76
C ALA A 126 18.32 -3.60 8.88
N PRO A 127 17.25 -4.40 8.92
CA PRO A 127 16.12 -4.45 7.98
C PRO A 127 15.14 -3.27 8.20
N ASN A 128 14.31 -2.98 7.20
CA ASN A 128 13.33 -1.89 7.21
C ASN A 128 11.93 -2.32 7.70
N GLU A 129 11.77 -3.59 8.07
CA GLU A 129 10.53 -4.17 8.58
C GLU A 129 10.85 -5.37 9.48
N ALA A 130 9.92 -5.73 10.37
CA ALA A 130 10.02 -6.99 11.09
C ALA A 130 9.87 -8.17 10.13
N LEU A 131 11.02 -8.74 9.77
CA LEU A 131 11.08 -10.02 9.09
C LEU A 131 10.44 -11.12 9.96
N PRO A 132 9.97 -12.23 9.32
CA PRO A 132 9.59 -13.45 10.03
C PRO A 132 10.67 -13.87 11.02
N LEU A 133 10.29 -14.54 12.11
CA LEU A 133 11.19 -14.89 13.21
C LEU A 133 12.48 -15.57 12.73
N ASP A 134 12.37 -16.50 11.77
CA ASP A 134 13.51 -17.26 11.24
C ASP A 134 14.48 -16.40 10.39
N CYS A 135 13.99 -15.29 9.83
CA CYS A 135 14.79 -14.37 9.02
C CYS A 135 15.22 -13.12 9.80
N ARG A 136 14.83 -13.01 11.08
CA ARG A 136 15.11 -11.83 11.90
C ARG A 136 16.59 -11.80 12.29
N PRO A 137 17.32 -10.72 11.99
CA PRO A 137 18.70 -10.61 12.42
C PRO A 137 18.77 -10.48 13.94
N ASN A 138 19.76 -11.16 14.51
CA ASN A 138 20.17 -10.91 15.89
C ASN A 138 21.00 -9.62 15.97
N PHE A 139 21.31 -9.18 17.20
CA PHE A 139 22.13 -7.98 17.43
C PHE A 139 23.47 -8.02 16.69
N GLY A 140 24.18 -9.17 16.70
CA GLY A 140 25.47 -9.31 16.03
C GLY A 140 25.37 -9.16 14.52
N ALA A 141 24.32 -9.70 13.90
CA ALA A 141 24.06 -9.55 12.46
C ALA A 141 23.74 -8.09 12.09
N ALA A 142 22.96 -7.39 12.91
CA ALA A 142 22.73 -5.95 12.74
C ALA A 142 24.04 -5.17 12.92
N TRP A 143 24.84 -5.51 13.92
CA TRP A 143 26.14 -4.87 14.14
C TRP A 143 27.11 -5.05 12.96
N LEU A 144 27.21 -6.26 12.41
CA LEU A 144 28.02 -6.53 11.22
C LEU A 144 27.52 -5.76 9.99
N THR A 145 26.20 -5.63 9.85
CA THR A 145 25.60 -4.83 8.78
C THR A 145 25.95 -3.34 8.93
N LYS A 146 25.92 -2.81 10.16
CA LYS A 146 26.40 -1.48 10.48
C LYS A 146 27.89 -1.31 10.12
N ASP A 147 28.74 -2.27 10.50
CA ASP A 147 30.20 -2.20 10.27
C ASP A 147 30.59 -2.31 8.79
N LYS A 148 29.72 -2.86 7.93
CA LYS A 148 29.94 -2.92 6.47
C LYS A 148 30.02 -1.53 5.83
N PHE A 149 29.28 -0.56 6.36
CA PHE A 149 29.22 0.79 5.82
C PHE A 149 29.94 1.76 6.75
N LYS A 150 30.91 2.49 6.20
CA LYS A 150 31.71 3.44 6.98
C LYS A 150 31.06 4.80 7.02
N VAL A 151 31.15 5.43 8.19
CA VAL A 151 30.71 6.81 8.38
C VAL A 151 31.64 7.75 7.62
N ASN A 152 31.05 8.80 7.04
CA ASN A 152 31.68 9.82 6.21
C ASN A 152 32.20 9.31 4.86
N GLU A 153 31.82 8.11 4.43
CA GLU A 153 32.01 7.62 3.06
C GLU A 153 30.76 7.86 2.20
N THR A 154 30.98 8.02 0.90
CA THR A 154 29.96 8.16 -0.14
C THR A 154 29.74 6.85 -0.86
N TYR A 155 28.48 6.47 -1.03
CA TYR A 155 28.05 5.25 -1.70
C TYR A 155 27.06 5.58 -2.81
N ASP A 156 27.02 4.74 -3.83
CA ASP A 156 26.00 4.81 -4.87
C ASP A 156 24.64 4.44 -4.28
N CYS A 157 23.66 5.31 -4.49
CA CYS A 157 22.32 5.14 -3.96
C CYS A 157 21.25 5.45 -5.00
N TRP A 158 20.10 4.82 -4.85
CA TRP A 158 18.96 5.05 -5.74
C TRP A 158 17.83 5.70 -4.97
N TYR A 159 17.40 6.88 -5.39
CA TYR A 159 16.25 7.60 -4.86
C TYR A 159 15.00 7.26 -5.66
N THR A 160 14.00 6.66 -5.02
CA THR A 160 12.70 6.35 -5.61
C THR A 160 11.66 7.33 -5.10
N TYR A 161 11.13 8.19 -5.98
CA TYR A 161 10.02 9.10 -5.72
C TYR A 161 8.70 8.39 -6.00
N GLY A 162 7.73 8.43 -5.06
CA GLY A 162 6.44 7.77 -5.22
C GLY A 162 6.47 6.34 -4.68
N ILE A 163 5.61 6.06 -3.71
CA ILE A 163 5.63 4.87 -2.87
C ILE A 163 5.20 3.63 -3.68
N SER A 164 6.13 2.70 -3.98
CA SER A 164 5.78 1.30 -4.23
C SER A 164 5.99 0.48 -2.95
N LYS A 165 4.90 -0.07 -2.42
CA LYS A 165 4.86 -0.94 -1.22
C LYS A 165 5.46 -2.35 -1.46
N VAL A 166 6.39 -2.50 -2.40
CA VAL A 166 7.13 -3.75 -2.61
C VAL A 166 8.60 -3.41 -2.70
N LYS A 167 9.31 -3.52 -1.58
CA LYS A 167 10.73 -3.20 -1.49
C LYS A 167 11.53 -4.45 -1.14
N LYS A 168 12.50 -4.78 -1.97
CA LYS A 168 13.58 -5.71 -1.63
C LYS A 168 14.71 -4.93 -0.94
N VAL A 169 15.29 -5.59 0.06
CA VAL A 169 16.54 -5.36 0.82
C VAL A 169 17.15 -3.95 0.80
N GLN A 170 17.22 -3.35 2.00
CA GLN A 170 17.82 -2.04 2.32
C GLN A 170 17.17 -0.85 1.60
N ALA A 171 16.02 -0.42 2.14
CA ALA A 171 15.38 0.80 1.71
C ALA A 171 15.25 1.79 2.89
N ILE A 172 15.87 2.95 2.73
CA ILE A 172 15.65 4.21 3.45
C ILE A 172 14.22 4.65 3.22
N GLN A 173 13.50 5.12 4.25
CA GLN A 173 12.23 5.82 4.07
C GLN A 173 12.46 7.32 4.30
N TYR A 174 12.01 8.14 3.35
CA TYR A 174 12.07 9.60 3.46
C TYR A 174 10.82 10.20 2.83
N GLY A 175 9.95 10.82 3.64
CA GLY A 175 8.67 11.36 3.15
C GLY A 175 7.88 10.33 2.34
N ASP A 176 7.52 10.68 1.11
CA ASP A 176 6.83 9.81 0.14
C ASP A 176 7.77 8.96 -0.74
N GLY A 177 9.05 8.83 -0.39
CA GLY A 177 10.07 8.14 -1.18
C GLY A 177 10.92 7.12 -0.41
N SER A 178 11.83 6.46 -1.12
CA SER A 178 12.89 5.64 -0.51
C SER A 178 14.23 5.73 -1.20
N ILE A 179 15.29 5.52 -0.42
CA ILE A 179 16.66 5.45 -0.95
C ILE A 179 17.22 4.03 -0.71
N SER A 180 17.86 3.42 -1.70
CA SER A 180 18.57 2.15 -1.51
C SER A 180 20.06 2.37 -1.67
N ILE A 181 20.86 1.92 -0.69
CA ILE A 181 22.33 2.03 -0.71
C ILE A 181 22.88 0.70 -1.19
N TYR A 182 23.80 0.74 -2.16
CA TYR A 182 24.51 -0.44 -2.65
C TYR A 182 25.97 -0.40 -2.19
N SER A 183 26.53 -1.59 -1.97
CA SER A 183 27.93 -1.82 -1.59
C SER A 183 28.66 -2.54 -2.70
#